data_AF-A0A9D8XS86-F1
#
_entry.id   AF-A0A9D8XS86-F1
#
_cell.length_a   1.000
_cell.length_b   1.000
_cell.length_c   1.000
_cell.angle_alpha   90.00
_cell.angle_beta   90.00
_cell.angle_gamma   90.00
#
_symmetry.space_group_name_H-M   'P 1'
#
loop_
_entity.id
_entity.type
_entity.pdbx_description
1 polymer ?
#
loop_
_entity_poly.entity_id
_entity_poly.type
_entity_poly.pdbx_seq_one_letter_code
_entity_poly.pdbx_strand_id
1 'polypeptide(L)'
;AIVKTKGDPVFTEKGFVYATTQHPTIDDEKIVVAGSEIGKYSAQATGLAEGKTYYIRAYITNMKGTSYGEEITMDYTASMPVVSTIEVLSKNIGAGTASFSGKVTALGDLGYIERGFVYSATHEPTIEDAKAVATGTGTGLFTAQATGLAEGHIYRIRAYATNAKGTVYGQEITMDYFAVAPAVTTQSVAFTSNVKTARFVAQINSVGDPVYSERGFVYGKMQTPTIDDATASVVVVPNTSSTQYEQEVTREDWGNEIWYVRAYLKHAKGVVYGEVKSMQNPEYIAYQKFPTFEYGGSTYRVYPDMGMMAWDQAMNACNNLVYAGYSDWYLPSIQELNAMYLNKDKIGGFATDDAYWSSTEYDASECWGQYFDTGDMGVGLKNYIFRVRPIRKEK
;
A
#
# COMPACT_ATOMS: atom_id res chain seq x y z
N ALA A 1 49.64 -36.04 -28.37
CA ALA A 1 50.72 -36.92 -28.88
C ALA A 1 51.69 -36.12 -29.77
N ILE A 2 52.84 -36.67 -30.13
CA ILE A 2 53.81 -36.03 -31.02
C ILE A 2 54.30 -37.02 -32.09
N VAL A 3 54.22 -36.63 -33.36
CA VAL A 3 54.85 -37.37 -34.46
C VAL A 3 56.29 -36.87 -34.58
N LYS A 4 57.28 -37.74 -34.36
CA LYS A 4 58.70 -37.38 -34.41
C LYS A 4 59.31 -37.47 -35.82
N THR A 5 58.78 -38.35 -36.68
CA THR A 5 59.28 -38.58 -38.05
C THR A 5 58.12 -38.87 -39.00
N LYS A 6 58.28 -38.57 -40.30
CA LYS A 6 57.25 -38.89 -41.32
C LYS A 6 57.16 -40.39 -41.66
N GLY A 7 58.20 -41.17 -41.34
CA GLY A 7 58.30 -42.59 -41.73
C GLY A 7 58.62 -42.77 -43.22
N ASP A 8 58.98 -44.01 -43.60
CA ASP A 8 59.18 -44.43 -44.98
C ASP A 8 58.48 -45.78 -45.26
N PRO A 9 57.35 -45.80 -45.99
CA PRO A 9 56.70 -44.66 -46.65
C PRO A 9 56.05 -43.70 -45.65
N VAL A 10 55.82 -42.46 -46.10
CA VAL A 10 55.20 -41.39 -45.29
C VAL A 10 53.83 -41.81 -44.78
N PHE A 11 53.53 -41.52 -43.51
CA PHE A 11 52.20 -41.77 -42.95
C PHE A 11 51.11 -40.96 -43.65
N THR A 12 49.96 -41.59 -43.84
CA THR A 12 48.79 -41.04 -44.54
C THR A 12 47.67 -40.67 -43.58
N GLU A 13 47.64 -41.24 -42.38
CA GLU A 13 46.66 -40.95 -41.32
C GLU A 13 47.36 -40.89 -39.96
N LYS A 14 46.88 -40.01 -39.08
CA LYS A 14 47.27 -39.96 -37.67
C LYS A 14 46.04 -39.70 -36.80
N GLY A 15 46.09 -40.13 -35.55
CA GLY A 15 44.97 -39.93 -34.65
C GLY A 15 45.15 -40.58 -33.29
N PHE A 16 44.02 -40.83 -32.64
CA PHE A 16 43.94 -41.56 -31.37
C PHE A 16 42.92 -42.69 -31.50
N VAL A 17 43.22 -43.82 -30.88
CA VAL A 17 42.29 -44.94 -30.67
C VAL A 17 42.04 -45.07 -29.18
N TYR A 18 40.81 -45.43 -28.80
CA TYR A 18 40.43 -45.57 -27.39
C TYR A 18 39.37 -46.64 -27.19
N ALA A 19 39.44 -47.34 -26.07
CA ALA A 19 38.48 -48.38 -25.70
C ALA A 19 38.38 -48.53 -24.17
N THR A 20 37.39 -49.27 -23.70
CA THR A 20 37.29 -49.67 -22.28
C THR A 20 38.06 -50.97 -21.98
N THR A 21 38.71 -51.54 -22.99
CA THR A 21 39.61 -52.68 -22.92
C THR A 21 41.03 -52.26 -23.26
N GLN A 22 42.02 -52.98 -22.73
CA GLN A 22 43.44 -52.74 -23.02
C GLN A 22 43.76 -52.94 -24.50
N HIS A 23 44.83 -52.27 -24.94
CA HIS A 23 45.41 -52.39 -26.28
C HIS A 23 44.48 -52.00 -27.43
N PRO A 24 43.82 -50.82 -27.38
CA PRO A 24 42.97 -50.38 -28.46
C PRO A 24 43.73 -50.31 -29.79
N THR A 25 43.04 -50.65 -30.86
CA THR A 25 43.52 -50.63 -32.25
C THR A 25 42.66 -49.68 -33.09
N ILE A 26 43.02 -49.51 -34.37
CA ILE A 26 42.23 -48.73 -35.33
C ILE A 26 40.84 -49.32 -35.66
N ASP A 27 40.54 -50.52 -35.15
CA ASP A 27 39.22 -51.16 -35.27
C ASP A 27 38.28 -50.78 -34.09
N ASP A 28 38.82 -50.18 -33.02
CA ASP A 28 38.06 -49.60 -31.92
C ASP A 28 37.60 -48.16 -32.25
N GLU A 29 37.07 -47.46 -31.24
CA GLU A 29 36.73 -46.04 -31.38
C GLU A 29 38.00 -45.23 -31.70
N LYS A 30 37.93 -44.44 -32.78
CA LYS A 30 39.07 -43.66 -33.26
C LYS A 30 38.71 -42.23 -33.61
N ILE A 31 39.66 -41.32 -33.36
CA ILE A 31 39.58 -39.92 -33.75
C ILE A 31 40.74 -39.62 -34.70
N VAL A 32 40.37 -39.36 -35.96
CA VAL A 32 41.32 -38.97 -37.01
C VAL A 32 41.68 -37.49 -36.84
N VAL A 33 42.98 -37.18 -36.88
CA VAL A 33 43.47 -35.79 -36.84
C VAL A 33 44.04 -35.43 -38.22
N ALA A 34 43.53 -34.35 -38.81
CA ALA A 34 43.89 -33.94 -40.16
C ALA A 34 45.39 -33.60 -40.30
N GLY A 35 45.91 -33.86 -41.50
CA GLY A 35 47.26 -33.48 -41.94
C GLY A 35 48.33 -34.55 -41.75
N SER A 36 49.38 -34.48 -42.57
CA SER A 36 50.52 -35.40 -42.60
C SER A 36 51.82 -34.78 -42.06
N GLU A 37 51.69 -33.68 -41.30
CA GLU A 37 52.83 -33.01 -40.71
C GLU A 37 53.29 -33.65 -39.40
N ILE A 38 54.62 -33.58 -39.17
CA ILE A 38 55.27 -33.93 -37.92
C ILE A 38 54.96 -32.90 -36.83
N GLY A 39 55.22 -33.25 -35.57
CA GLY A 39 54.99 -32.36 -34.43
C GLY A 39 53.81 -32.78 -33.55
N LYS A 40 53.42 -31.88 -32.64
CA LYS A 40 52.38 -32.15 -31.65
C LYS A 40 50.99 -32.14 -32.28
N TYR A 41 50.12 -33.00 -31.79
CA TYR A 41 48.71 -33.05 -32.16
C TYR A 41 47.84 -33.50 -30.97
N SER A 42 46.60 -33.06 -30.97
CA SER A 42 45.57 -33.34 -29.97
C SER A 42 44.22 -33.59 -30.63
N ALA A 43 43.32 -34.23 -29.88
CA ALA A 43 41.95 -34.51 -30.28
C ALA A 43 41.04 -34.42 -29.04
N GLN A 44 39.74 -34.23 -29.26
CA GLN A 44 38.72 -34.25 -28.21
C GLN A 44 37.80 -35.45 -28.44
N ALA A 45 37.68 -36.31 -27.43
CA ALA A 45 36.68 -37.37 -27.41
C ALA A 45 35.34 -36.85 -26.86
N THR A 46 34.23 -37.31 -27.41
CA THR A 46 32.87 -36.99 -26.97
C THR A 46 32.08 -38.28 -26.76
N GLY A 47 30.98 -38.22 -26.01
CA GLY A 47 30.12 -39.40 -25.81
C GLY A 47 30.71 -40.50 -24.94
N LEU A 48 31.71 -40.19 -24.11
CA LEU A 48 32.28 -41.14 -23.16
C LEU A 48 31.25 -41.53 -22.10
N ALA A 49 31.22 -42.82 -21.75
CA ALA A 49 30.34 -43.35 -20.73
C ALA A 49 30.89 -43.06 -19.34
N GLU A 50 30.04 -42.59 -18.43
CA GLU A 50 30.41 -42.24 -17.06
C GLU A 50 30.96 -43.43 -16.27
N GLY A 51 31.95 -43.16 -15.42
CA GLY A 51 32.52 -44.15 -14.50
C GLY A 51 33.31 -45.26 -15.19
N LYS A 52 33.81 -45.01 -16.41
CA LYS A 52 34.61 -45.96 -17.19
C LYS A 52 36.08 -45.54 -17.23
N THR A 53 36.96 -46.54 -17.17
CA THR A 53 38.37 -46.39 -17.51
C THR A 53 38.54 -46.58 -19.01
N TYR A 54 39.19 -45.62 -19.65
CA TYR A 54 39.54 -45.66 -21.07
C TYR A 54 41.05 -45.86 -21.23
N TYR A 55 41.41 -46.83 -22.07
CA TYR A 55 42.75 -47.03 -22.58
C TYR A 55 42.86 -46.28 -23.90
N ILE A 56 43.93 -45.50 -24.07
CA ILE A 56 44.09 -44.57 -25.19
C ILE A 56 45.48 -44.74 -25.78
N ARG A 57 45.56 -44.86 -27.11
CA ARG A 57 46.82 -44.90 -27.85
C ARG A 57 46.77 -43.90 -28.99
N ALA A 58 47.85 -43.18 -29.19
CA ALA A 58 48.03 -42.41 -30.41
C ALA A 58 48.42 -43.36 -31.56
N TYR A 59 48.03 -43.10 -32.80
CA TYR A 59 48.40 -43.94 -33.95
C TYR A 59 48.81 -43.13 -35.17
N ILE A 60 49.60 -43.77 -36.03
CA ILE A 60 49.89 -43.35 -37.40
C ILE A 60 49.75 -44.54 -38.33
N THR A 61 49.20 -44.34 -39.53
CA THR A 61 49.02 -45.40 -40.54
C THR A 61 49.68 -44.99 -41.85
N ASN A 62 50.34 -45.93 -42.51
CA ASN A 62 50.82 -45.81 -43.90
C ASN A 62 50.44 -47.08 -44.68
N MET A 63 50.89 -47.20 -45.94
CA MET A 63 50.61 -48.38 -46.77
C MET A 63 51.21 -49.69 -46.25
N LYS A 64 52.16 -49.66 -45.31
CA LYS A 64 52.75 -50.85 -44.68
C LYS A 64 52.00 -51.28 -43.41
N GLY A 65 51.21 -50.40 -42.80
CA GLY A 65 50.40 -50.71 -41.62
C GLY A 65 50.32 -49.55 -40.62
N THR A 66 49.90 -49.88 -39.40
CA THR A 66 49.67 -48.92 -38.32
C THR A 66 50.71 -49.09 -37.21
N SER A 67 51.29 -47.98 -36.78
CA SER A 67 52.11 -47.89 -35.58
C SER A 67 51.34 -47.16 -34.49
N TYR A 68 51.50 -47.62 -33.25
CA TYR A 68 50.85 -47.06 -32.08
C TYR A 68 51.88 -46.51 -31.10
N GLY A 69 51.53 -45.41 -30.43
CA GLY A 69 52.28 -44.89 -29.30
C GLY A 69 52.07 -45.70 -28.03
N GLU A 70 52.67 -45.21 -26.95
CA GLU A 70 52.44 -45.71 -25.59
C GLU A 70 50.95 -45.62 -25.23
N GLU A 71 50.49 -46.66 -24.53
CA GLU A 71 49.14 -46.70 -23.98
C GLU A 71 49.09 -45.89 -22.69
N ILE A 72 48.07 -45.04 -22.59
CA ILE A 72 47.75 -44.31 -21.38
C ILE A 72 46.32 -44.65 -20.94
N THR A 73 46.04 -44.48 -19.65
CA THR A 73 44.71 -44.69 -19.08
C THR A 73 44.11 -43.37 -18.61
N MET A 74 42.79 -43.27 -18.71
CA MET A 74 42.00 -42.15 -18.20
C MET A 74 40.72 -42.69 -17.56
N ASP A 75 40.51 -42.43 -16.28
CA ASP A 75 39.21 -42.63 -15.65
C ASP A 75 38.32 -41.43 -16.00
N TYR A 76 37.20 -41.69 -16.66
CA TYR A 76 36.24 -40.65 -16.99
C TYR A 76 35.19 -40.54 -15.88
N THR A 77 35.10 -39.34 -15.30
CA THR A 77 34.12 -38.97 -14.29
C THR A 77 33.48 -37.64 -14.69
N ALA A 78 32.20 -37.67 -15.00
CA ALA A 78 31.40 -36.56 -15.44
C ALA A 78 31.31 -35.52 -14.34
N SER A 79 31.57 -34.28 -14.72
CA SER A 79 31.36 -33.12 -13.88
C SER A 79 29.87 -32.92 -13.61
N MET A 80 29.56 -32.57 -12.35
CA MET A 80 28.21 -32.17 -11.96
C MET A 80 27.90 -30.75 -12.45
N PRO A 81 26.63 -30.37 -12.56
CA PRO A 81 26.26 -28.97 -12.76
C PRO A 81 26.82 -28.09 -11.64
N VAL A 82 26.95 -26.80 -11.92
CA VAL A 82 27.24 -25.80 -10.89
C VAL A 82 26.10 -24.80 -10.87
N VAL A 83 25.48 -24.66 -9.70
CA VAL A 83 24.29 -23.83 -9.51
C VAL A 83 24.47 -22.92 -8.29
N SER A 84 23.91 -21.72 -8.34
CA SER A 84 23.94 -20.74 -7.25
C SER A 84 22.53 -20.22 -6.98
N THR A 85 22.21 -20.04 -5.71
CA THR A 85 20.99 -19.35 -5.26
C THR A 85 21.28 -17.86 -5.19
N ILE A 86 20.51 -17.02 -5.87
CA ILE A 86 20.79 -15.58 -5.95
C ILE A 86 19.99 -14.82 -4.91
N GLU A 87 18.67 -14.74 -5.09
CA GLU A 87 17.82 -13.89 -4.25
C GLU A 87 16.35 -14.35 -4.26
N VAL A 88 15.57 -13.80 -3.33
CA VAL A 88 14.11 -13.82 -3.39
C VAL A 88 13.66 -12.57 -4.14
N LEU A 89 13.03 -12.76 -5.29
CA LEU A 89 12.57 -11.66 -6.15
C LEU A 89 11.29 -11.00 -5.62
N SER A 90 10.38 -11.82 -5.07
CA SER A 90 9.12 -11.34 -4.52
C SER A 90 8.50 -12.36 -3.58
N LYS A 91 7.64 -11.88 -2.68
CA LYS A 91 6.77 -12.68 -1.82
C LYS A 91 5.37 -12.09 -1.85
N ASN A 92 4.36 -12.95 -1.72
CA ASN A 92 2.96 -12.57 -1.56
C ASN A 92 2.35 -13.47 -0.50
N ILE A 93 2.26 -12.95 0.71
CA ILE A 93 1.80 -13.70 1.89
C ILE A 93 0.35 -14.15 1.70
N GLY A 94 -0.52 -13.28 1.17
CA GLY A 94 -1.93 -13.60 0.95
C GLY A 94 -2.17 -14.73 -0.05
N ALA A 95 -1.29 -14.90 -1.04
CA ALA A 95 -1.37 -15.98 -2.02
C ALA A 95 -0.58 -17.23 -1.60
N GLY A 96 0.20 -17.18 -0.50
CA GLY A 96 1.08 -18.27 -0.12
C GLY A 96 2.17 -18.55 -1.17
N THR A 97 2.64 -17.51 -1.88
CA THR A 97 3.65 -17.64 -2.94
C THR A 97 4.92 -16.80 -2.69
N ALA A 98 6.03 -17.23 -3.29
CA ALA A 98 7.27 -16.46 -3.42
C ALA A 98 7.99 -16.80 -4.73
N SER A 99 8.75 -15.86 -5.28
CA SER A 99 9.55 -16.06 -6.50
C SER A 99 11.04 -16.01 -6.16
N PHE A 100 11.80 -16.98 -6.66
CA PHE A 100 13.23 -17.11 -6.39
C PHE A 100 14.04 -16.96 -7.68
N SER A 101 15.28 -16.49 -7.53
CA SER A 101 16.25 -16.36 -8.62
C SER A 101 17.51 -17.17 -8.34
N GLY A 102 18.03 -17.78 -9.39
CA GLY A 102 19.15 -18.73 -9.36
C GLY A 102 19.95 -18.64 -10.64
N LYS A 103 21.15 -19.20 -10.64
CA LYS A 103 22.01 -19.24 -11.82
C LYS A 103 22.65 -20.60 -11.98
N VAL A 104 22.58 -21.17 -13.19
CA VAL A 104 23.45 -22.28 -13.59
C VAL A 104 24.70 -21.68 -14.24
N THR A 105 25.86 -21.90 -13.64
CA THR A 105 27.16 -21.41 -14.17
C THR A 105 27.85 -22.42 -15.07
N ALA A 106 27.65 -23.72 -14.81
CA ALA A 106 28.14 -24.81 -15.66
C ALA A 106 27.10 -25.93 -15.73
N LEU A 107 26.98 -26.55 -16.91
CA LEU A 107 26.04 -27.65 -17.14
C LEU A 107 26.46 -28.97 -16.50
N GLY A 108 27.76 -29.17 -16.31
CA GLY A 108 28.34 -30.50 -16.18
C GLY A 108 28.36 -31.25 -17.52
N ASP A 109 29.13 -32.34 -17.60
CA ASP A 109 29.36 -33.05 -18.87
C ASP A 109 28.13 -33.78 -19.41
N LEU A 110 27.23 -34.20 -18.52
CA LEU A 110 25.98 -34.88 -18.89
C LEU A 110 24.78 -33.93 -18.99
N GLY A 111 24.99 -32.63 -18.76
CA GLY A 111 23.91 -31.68 -18.50
C GLY A 111 23.11 -32.04 -17.23
N TYR A 112 22.00 -31.34 -17.01
CA TYR A 112 21.02 -31.64 -15.96
C TYR A 112 19.65 -31.91 -16.58
N ILE A 113 18.84 -32.69 -15.87
CA ILE A 113 17.48 -33.07 -16.25
C ILE A 113 16.41 -32.25 -15.51
N GLU A 114 16.75 -31.70 -14.35
CA GLU A 114 15.86 -30.83 -13.56
C GLU A 114 16.67 -29.72 -12.88
N ARG A 115 16.09 -28.54 -12.74
CA ARG A 115 16.61 -27.45 -11.92
C ARG A 115 15.47 -26.73 -11.23
N GLY A 116 15.76 -26.02 -10.15
CA GLY A 116 14.77 -25.23 -9.45
C GLY A 116 15.29 -24.77 -8.10
N PHE A 117 14.38 -24.66 -7.14
CA PHE A 117 14.68 -24.35 -5.76
C PHE A 117 14.00 -25.33 -4.81
N VAL A 118 14.69 -25.69 -3.75
CA VAL A 118 14.14 -26.43 -2.61
C VAL A 118 14.05 -25.49 -1.42
N TYR A 119 13.04 -25.66 -0.58
CA TYR A 119 12.80 -24.79 0.56
C TYR A 119 12.17 -25.51 1.74
N SER A 120 12.60 -25.13 2.95
CA SER A 120 12.10 -25.70 4.22
C SER A 120 12.09 -24.62 5.30
N ALA A 121 11.12 -24.69 6.21
CA ALA A 121 11.03 -23.79 7.35
C ALA A 121 11.77 -24.30 8.60
N THR A 122 12.28 -25.52 8.59
CA THR A 122 12.76 -26.21 9.81
C THR A 122 14.21 -26.68 9.73
N HIS A 123 14.74 -26.94 8.53
CA HIS A 123 16.10 -27.42 8.33
C HIS A 123 16.66 -26.98 6.98
N GLU A 124 17.94 -27.29 6.73
CA GLU A 124 18.57 -27.10 5.43
C GLU A 124 17.85 -27.97 4.37
N PRO A 125 17.30 -27.37 3.30
CA PRO A 125 16.43 -28.09 2.37
C PRO A 125 17.21 -28.93 1.35
N THR A 126 16.58 -30.02 0.92
CA THR A 126 17.02 -30.98 -0.10
C THR A 126 15.89 -31.23 -1.11
N ILE A 127 16.14 -32.03 -2.15
CA ILE A 127 15.11 -32.38 -3.15
C ILE A 127 13.94 -33.21 -2.63
N GLU A 128 14.03 -33.73 -1.40
CA GLU A 128 12.94 -34.44 -0.72
C GLU A 128 11.94 -33.46 -0.06
N ASP A 129 12.30 -32.18 0.03
CA ASP A 129 11.46 -31.12 0.59
C ASP A 129 10.55 -30.49 -0.48
N ALA A 130 9.82 -29.45 -0.07
CA ALA A 130 9.05 -28.64 -0.99
C ALA A 130 9.98 -28.01 -2.05
N LYS A 131 9.60 -28.15 -3.33
CA LYS A 131 10.38 -27.67 -4.47
C LYS A 131 9.57 -26.82 -5.43
N ALA A 132 10.23 -25.82 -6.00
CA ALA A 132 9.75 -24.98 -7.09
C ALA A 132 10.61 -25.29 -8.33
N VAL A 133 10.03 -26.01 -9.29
CA VAL A 133 10.75 -26.47 -10.49
C VAL A 133 10.78 -25.34 -11.52
N ALA A 134 11.97 -25.05 -12.07
CA ALA A 134 12.14 -24.07 -13.12
C ALA A 134 12.15 -24.74 -14.50
N THR A 135 11.58 -24.07 -15.51
CA THR A 135 11.56 -24.58 -16.88
C THR A 135 12.85 -24.25 -17.63
N GLY A 136 13.11 -24.98 -18.70
CA GLY A 136 14.26 -24.77 -19.58
C GLY A 136 15.56 -25.42 -19.10
N THR A 137 16.52 -25.52 -20.02
CA THR A 137 17.87 -26.06 -19.80
C THR A 137 18.92 -24.98 -20.09
N GLY A 138 20.22 -25.32 -20.09
CA GLY A 138 21.28 -24.36 -20.39
C GLY A 138 21.89 -23.68 -19.16
N THR A 139 22.90 -22.86 -19.40
CA THR A 139 23.50 -21.96 -18.41
C THR A 139 22.74 -20.63 -18.36
N GLY A 140 22.99 -19.83 -17.32
CA GLY A 140 22.38 -18.51 -17.14
C GLY A 140 21.43 -18.43 -15.96
N LEU A 141 20.71 -17.31 -15.87
CA LEU A 141 19.73 -17.05 -14.82
C LEU A 141 18.45 -17.85 -15.07
N PHE A 142 17.81 -18.27 -13.98
CA PHE A 142 16.49 -18.89 -14.01
C PHE A 142 15.69 -18.46 -12.78
N THR A 143 14.38 -18.54 -12.90
CA THR A 143 13.44 -18.23 -11.83
C THR A 143 12.41 -19.34 -11.68
N ALA A 144 11.85 -19.47 -10.49
CA ALA A 144 10.69 -20.33 -10.23
C ALA A 144 9.89 -19.81 -9.03
N GLN A 145 8.60 -20.08 -9.05
CA GLN A 145 7.66 -19.67 -8.01
C GLN A 145 7.37 -20.84 -7.06
N ALA A 146 7.57 -20.61 -5.76
CA ALA A 146 7.05 -21.45 -4.70
C ALA A 146 5.58 -21.11 -4.41
N THR A 147 4.80 -22.13 -4.04
CA THR A 147 3.38 -22.03 -3.72
C THR A 147 3.08 -22.82 -2.45
N GLY A 148 1.97 -22.53 -1.76
CA GLY A 148 1.59 -23.22 -0.53
C GLY A 148 2.44 -22.87 0.69
N LEU A 149 3.09 -21.70 0.70
CA LEU A 149 3.89 -21.23 1.82
C LEU A 149 2.99 -20.80 2.98
N ALA A 150 3.27 -21.32 4.17
CA ALA A 150 2.60 -20.92 5.41
C ALA A 150 3.22 -19.64 5.99
N GLU A 151 2.37 -18.68 6.36
CA GLU A 151 2.74 -17.46 7.10
C GLU A 151 3.40 -17.80 8.45
N GLY A 152 4.27 -16.94 8.95
CA GLY A 152 4.83 -17.00 10.29
C GLY A 152 6.18 -17.72 10.39
N HIS A 153 6.80 -17.99 9.24
CA HIS A 153 8.00 -18.82 9.15
C HIS A 153 9.17 -18.05 8.52
N ILE A 154 10.38 -18.51 8.80
CA ILE A 154 11.58 -18.17 8.04
C ILE A 154 11.92 -19.39 7.19
N TYR A 155 11.86 -19.24 5.87
CA TYR A 155 12.20 -20.30 4.93
C TYR A 155 13.69 -20.23 4.58
N ARG A 156 14.36 -21.38 4.64
CA ARG A 156 15.68 -21.61 4.04
C ARG A 156 15.47 -22.09 2.62
N ILE A 157 16.24 -21.56 1.68
CA ILE A 157 16.04 -21.77 0.24
C ILE A 157 17.39 -22.09 -0.40
N ARG A 158 17.42 -23.10 -1.27
CA ARG A 158 18.58 -23.45 -2.09
C ARG A 158 18.16 -23.74 -3.52
N ALA A 159 18.85 -23.15 -4.48
CA ALA A 159 18.79 -23.58 -5.86
C ALA A 159 19.34 -25.01 -5.97
N TYR A 160 18.78 -25.84 -6.84
CA TYR A 160 19.28 -27.18 -7.12
C TYR A 160 19.35 -27.44 -8.63
N ALA A 161 20.22 -28.37 -9.00
CA ALA A 161 20.24 -28.98 -10.33
C ALA A 161 20.54 -30.48 -10.20
N THR A 162 19.77 -31.31 -10.90
CA THR A 162 19.86 -32.76 -10.84
C THR A 162 20.25 -33.31 -12.20
N ASN A 163 21.25 -34.19 -12.24
CA ASN A 163 21.63 -34.97 -13.41
C ASN A 163 21.61 -36.48 -13.09
N ALA A 164 22.05 -37.31 -14.04
CA ALA A 164 22.08 -38.77 -13.87
C ALA A 164 23.00 -39.26 -12.72
N LYS A 165 23.92 -38.42 -12.24
CA LYS A 165 24.85 -38.73 -11.15
C LYS A 165 24.34 -38.29 -9.78
N GLY A 166 23.45 -37.29 -9.73
CA GLY A 166 22.78 -36.86 -8.52
C GLY A 166 22.39 -35.39 -8.55
N THR A 167 22.25 -34.80 -7.37
CA THR A 167 21.83 -33.41 -7.19
C THR A 167 22.94 -32.55 -6.60
N VAL A 168 23.13 -31.37 -7.16
CA VAL A 168 23.92 -30.29 -6.56
C VAL A 168 23.01 -29.19 -6.05
N TYR A 169 23.50 -28.46 -5.05
CA TYR A 169 22.79 -27.34 -4.44
C TYR A 169 23.65 -26.09 -4.43
N GLY A 170 23.01 -24.94 -4.61
CA GLY A 170 23.62 -23.64 -4.40
C GLY A 170 23.72 -23.28 -2.91
N GLN A 171 24.23 -22.07 -2.65
CA GLN A 171 24.25 -21.52 -1.30
C GLN A 171 22.85 -21.42 -0.68
N GLU A 172 22.76 -21.57 0.63
CA GLU A 172 21.51 -21.31 1.36
C GLU A 172 21.28 -19.79 1.51
N ILE A 173 20.06 -19.36 1.24
CA ILE A 173 19.56 -18.03 1.62
C ILE A 173 18.30 -18.19 2.48
N THR A 174 17.91 -17.14 3.20
CA THR A 174 16.70 -17.13 4.03
C THR A 174 15.68 -16.10 3.56
N MET A 175 14.40 -16.41 3.77
CA MET A 175 13.27 -15.52 3.52
C MET A 175 12.35 -15.48 4.74
N ASP A 176 12.12 -14.30 5.30
CA ASP A 176 11.05 -14.09 6.27
C ASP A 176 9.68 -14.09 5.57
N TYR A 177 8.70 -14.81 6.11
CA TYR A 177 7.39 -14.98 5.49
C TYR A 177 6.26 -14.62 6.47
N PHE A 178 6.24 -13.35 6.88
CA PHE A 178 5.31 -12.79 7.84
C PHE A 178 4.39 -11.76 7.20
N ALA A 179 3.13 -11.69 7.63
CA ALA A 179 2.24 -10.64 7.18
C ALA A 179 2.73 -9.25 7.59
N VAL A 180 2.49 -8.28 6.71
CA VAL A 180 2.75 -6.87 6.97
C VAL A 180 1.41 -6.20 7.24
N ALA A 181 1.26 -5.56 8.39
CA ALA A 181 0.05 -4.83 8.70
C ALA A 181 -0.13 -3.62 7.77
N PRO A 182 -1.36 -3.32 7.33
CA PRO A 182 -1.63 -2.05 6.67
C PRO A 182 -1.43 -0.87 7.63
N ALA A 183 -1.20 0.32 7.08
CA ALA A 183 -1.02 1.54 7.86
C ALA A 183 -1.70 2.72 7.18
N VAL A 184 -2.37 3.55 7.98
CA VAL A 184 -3.13 4.71 7.52
C VAL A 184 -2.95 5.89 8.46
N THR A 185 -2.93 7.10 7.91
CA THR A 185 -2.91 8.36 8.65
C THR A 185 -4.20 9.12 8.38
N THR A 186 -4.86 9.61 9.44
CA THR A 186 -5.89 10.64 9.35
C THR A 186 -5.18 11.99 9.15
N GLN A 187 -5.26 12.57 7.96
CA GLN A 187 -4.52 13.79 7.63
C GLN A 187 -5.22 15.03 8.19
N SER A 188 -6.40 15.35 7.64
CA SER A 188 -7.15 16.54 8.00
C SER A 188 -8.63 16.23 8.11
N VAL A 189 -9.27 16.95 9.03
CA VAL A 189 -10.72 16.96 9.23
C VAL A 189 -11.14 18.39 9.44
N ALA A 190 -12.09 18.86 8.65
CA ALA A 190 -12.55 20.24 8.71
C ALA A 190 -13.97 20.34 8.18
N PHE A 191 -14.74 21.28 8.73
CA PHE A 191 -15.99 21.71 8.11
C PHE A 191 -15.69 22.42 6.79
N THR A 192 -16.55 22.21 5.79
CA THR A 192 -16.48 22.95 4.53
C THR A 192 -17.09 24.34 4.73
N SER A 193 -17.16 25.14 3.66
CA SER A 193 -17.92 26.41 3.69
C SER A 193 -19.40 26.19 4.07
N ASN A 194 -19.93 24.99 3.81
CA ASN A 194 -21.19 24.54 4.38
C ASN A 194 -20.91 23.85 5.72
N VAL A 195 -21.27 24.51 6.82
CA VAL A 195 -21.01 23.99 8.17
C VAL A 195 -21.78 22.73 8.54
N LYS A 196 -22.71 22.27 7.69
CA LYS A 196 -23.36 20.96 7.84
C LYS A 196 -22.53 19.83 7.24
N THR A 197 -21.48 20.15 6.50
CA THR A 197 -20.64 19.18 5.81
C THR A 197 -19.22 19.26 6.35
N ALA A 198 -18.68 18.11 6.74
CA ALA A 198 -17.28 17.97 7.10
C ALA A 198 -16.54 17.14 6.05
N ARG A 199 -15.32 17.56 5.69
CA ARG A 199 -14.43 16.82 4.79
C ARG A 199 -13.35 16.13 5.61
N PHE A 200 -13.21 14.82 5.39
CA PHE A 200 -12.20 13.97 6.00
C PHE A 200 -11.19 13.54 4.94
N VAL A 201 -9.90 13.60 5.25
CA VAL A 201 -8.82 13.22 4.33
C VAL A 201 -7.87 12.25 5.04
N ALA A 202 -7.47 11.19 4.32
CA ALA A 202 -6.59 10.16 4.82
C ALA A 202 -5.54 9.73 3.78
N GLN A 203 -4.44 9.18 4.29
CA GLN A 203 -3.34 8.65 3.50
C GLN A 203 -3.02 7.23 3.96
N ILE A 204 -2.98 6.31 3.00
CA ILE A 204 -2.50 4.95 3.19
C ILE A 204 -0.98 5.00 3.08
N ASN A 205 -0.30 4.63 4.16
CA ASN A 205 1.16 4.56 4.25
C ASN A 205 1.67 3.16 3.91
N SER A 206 0.85 2.13 4.13
CA SER A 206 1.10 0.74 3.75
C SER A 206 -0.21 0.07 3.43
N VAL A 207 -0.27 -0.63 2.28
CA VAL A 207 -1.43 -1.44 1.91
C VAL A 207 -1.51 -2.76 2.69
N GLY A 208 -0.41 -3.14 3.37
CA GLY A 208 -0.26 -4.43 4.02
C GLY A 208 -0.04 -5.59 3.02
N ASP A 209 0.40 -6.72 3.56
CA ASP A 209 0.42 -8.01 2.86
C ASP A 209 -0.05 -9.09 3.86
N PRO A 210 -1.26 -9.65 3.72
CA PRO A 210 -2.22 -9.41 2.65
C PRO A 210 -2.76 -7.97 2.62
N VAL A 211 -3.13 -7.50 1.42
CA VAL A 211 -3.69 -6.16 1.22
C VAL A 211 -4.99 -5.99 2.02
N TYR A 212 -5.21 -4.80 2.60
CA TYR A 212 -6.45 -4.47 3.30
C TYR A 212 -7.71 -4.66 2.42
N SER A 213 -8.83 -5.01 3.02
CA SER A 213 -10.09 -5.30 2.33
C SER A 213 -11.06 -4.12 2.29
N GLU A 214 -10.95 -3.18 3.23
CA GLU A 214 -11.87 -2.04 3.36
C GLU A 214 -11.13 -0.81 3.91
N ARG A 215 -11.51 0.39 3.46
CA ARG A 215 -11.03 1.66 4.00
C ARG A 215 -12.19 2.61 4.28
N GLY A 216 -11.98 3.55 5.19
CA GLY A 216 -12.99 4.56 5.48
C GLY A 216 -12.64 5.44 6.67
N PHE A 217 -13.65 6.11 7.18
CA PHE A 217 -13.56 6.92 8.40
C PHE A 217 -14.55 6.45 9.44
N VAL A 218 -14.13 6.47 10.70
CA VAL A 218 -15.00 6.34 11.86
C VAL A 218 -14.96 7.63 12.66
N TYR A 219 -16.11 8.11 13.08
CA TYR A 219 -16.21 9.38 13.81
C TYR A 219 -17.31 9.37 14.86
N GLY A 220 -17.11 10.10 15.94
CA GLY A 220 -18.02 10.14 17.07
C GLY A 220 -17.57 11.12 18.14
N LYS A 221 -18.33 11.19 19.23
CA LYS A 221 -18.06 12.08 20.37
C LYS A 221 -17.03 11.49 21.36
N MET A 222 -16.75 10.19 21.28
CA MET A 222 -15.70 9.56 22.07
C MET A 222 -14.32 9.85 21.49
N GLN A 223 -13.32 10.06 22.34
CA GLN A 223 -11.99 10.52 21.93
C GLN A 223 -11.24 9.53 21.01
N THR A 224 -11.54 8.23 21.08
CA THR A 224 -10.85 7.19 20.31
C THR A 224 -11.86 6.30 19.59
N PRO A 225 -12.63 6.86 18.64
CA PRO A 225 -13.75 6.12 18.06
C PRO A 225 -13.25 4.88 17.31
N THR A 226 -14.00 3.78 17.42
CA THR A 226 -13.77 2.52 16.72
C THR A 226 -14.99 2.14 15.89
N ILE A 227 -14.81 1.24 14.92
CA ILE A 227 -15.93 0.83 14.05
C ILE A 227 -16.96 -0.02 14.80
N ASP A 228 -16.62 -0.55 15.97
CA ASP A 228 -17.49 -1.37 16.81
C ASP A 228 -18.24 -0.52 17.86
N ASP A 229 -17.93 0.78 17.96
CA ASP A 229 -18.58 1.68 18.91
C ASP A 229 -20.03 1.95 18.49
N ALA A 230 -21.00 1.59 19.35
CA ALA A 230 -22.43 1.78 19.07
C ALA A 230 -22.84 3.25 18.83
N THR A 231 -22.06 4.21 19.34
CA THR A 231 -22.32 5.65 19.19
C THR A 231 -21.50 6.31 18.09
N ALA A 232 -20.58 5.58 17.45
CA ALA A 232 -19.80 6.09 16.34
C ALA A 232 -20.55 5.90 15.02
N SER A 233 -20.21 6.72 14.04
CA SER A 233 -20.67 6.60 12.67
C SER A 233 -19.50 6.17 11.80
N VAL A 234 -19.74 5.23 10.89
CA VAL A 234 -18.73 4.67 9.98
C VAL A 234 -19.10 5.03 8.54
N VAL A 235 -18.13 5.52 7.78
CA VAL A 235 -18.29 5.78 6.35
C VAL A 235 -17.21 5.03 5.59
N VAL A 236 -17.66 4.04 4.81
CA VAL A 236 -16.81 3.23 3.94
C VAL A 236 -16.50 4.03 2.67
N VAL A 237 -15.22 4.07 2.29
CA VAL A 237 -14.78 4.72 1.05
C VAL A 237 -14.32 3.64 0.07
N PRO A 238 -14.81 3.60 -1.19
CA PRO A 238 -14.45 2.57 -2.15
C PRO A 238 -12.92 2.42 -2.32
N ASN A 239 -12.43 1.18 -2.37
CA ASN A 239 -11.01 0.91 -2.60
C ASN A 239 -10.61 1.29 -4.03
N THR A 240 -9.52 2.03 -4.16
CA THR A 240 -8.90 2.38 -5.45
C THR A 240 -7.39 2.19 -5.34
N SER A 241 -6.66 2.29 -6.45
CA SER A 241 -5.19 2.30 -6.45
C SER A 241 -4.59 3.56 -5.81
N SER A 242 -5.40 4.60 -5.56
CA SER A 242 -4.94 5.82 -4.88
C SER A 242 -4.64 5.54 -3.42
N THR A 243 -3.47 5.97 -2.97
CA THR A 243 -3.07 5.92 -1.57
C THR A 243 -3.70 7.05 -0.75
N GLN A 244 -4.18 8.12 -1.38
CA GLN A 244 -4.96 9.16 -0.73
C GLN A 244 -6.46 8.93 -0.96
N TYR A 245 -7.28 9.16 0.06
CA TYR A 245 -8.74 9.12 -0.05
C TYR A 245 -9.40 10.16 0.86
N GLU A 246 -10.60 10.58 0.48
CA GLU A 246 -11.36 11.58 1.20
C GLU A 246 -12.85 11.28 1.15
N GLN A 247 -13.59 11.92 2.06
CA GLN A 247 -15.03 11.82 2.12
C GLN A 247 -15.63 13.10 2.69
N GLU A 248 -16.68 13.59 2.05
CA GLU A 248 -17.56 14.61 2.63
C GLU A 248 -18.73 13.94 3.34
N VAL A 249 -19.00 14.38 4.56
CA VAL A 249 -20.05 13.85 5.43
C VAL A 249 -20.97 15.00 5.83
N THR A 250 -22.22 14.93 5.37
CA THR A 250 -23.26 15.92 5.69
C THR A 250 -24.17 15.41 6.79
N ARG A 251 -24.35 16.21 7.85
CA ARG A 251 -25.27 15.93 8.96
C ARG A 251 -25.99 17.20 9.41
N GLU A 252 -27.22 17.03 9.88
CA GLU A 252 -28.02 18.10 10.46
C GLU A 252 -27.68 18.36 11.94
N ASP A 253 -27.06 17.39 12.62
CA ASP A 253 -26.91 17.33 14.07
C ASP A 253 -25.46 17.42 14.56
N TRP A 254 -24.56 18.07 13.81
CA TRP A 254 -23.17 18.26 14.23
C TRP A 254 -23.06 18.97 15.59
N GLY A 255 -24.02 19.84 15.93
CA GLY A 255 -24.12 20.47 17.24
C GLY A 255 -22.86 21.25 17.64
N ASN A 256 -22.61 21.34 18.95
CA ASN A 256 -21.51 22.08 19.54
C ASN A 256 -20.37 21.22 20.08
N GLU A 257 -20.54 19.92 20.05
CA GLU A 257 -19.61 19.00 20.65
C GLU A 257 -18.35 18.85 19.80
N ILE A 258 -17.28 18.42 20.45
CA ILE A 258 -16.06 18.03 19.75
C ILE A 258 -16.32 16.65 19.14
N TRP A 259 -16.09 16.55 17.84
CA TRP A 259 -16.12 15.29 17.11
C TRP A 259 -14.71 14.81 16.89
N TYR A 260 -14.48 13.53 17.17
CA TYR A 260 -13.24 12.84 16.91
C TYR A 260 -13.41 11.95 15.68
N VAL A 261 -12.40 11.92 14.83
CA VAL A 261 -12.42 11.23 13.55
C VAL A 261 -11.12 10.44 13.40
N ARG A 262 -11.22 9.23 12.87
CA ARG A 262 -10.08 8.38 12.52
C ARG A 262 -10.32 7.74 11.16
N ALA A 263 -9.30 7.76 10.32
CA ALA A 263 -9.20 6.86 9.19
C ALA A 263 -9.02 5.42 9.68
N TYR A 264 -9.57 4.44 8.95
CA TYR A 264 -9.36 3.02 9.25
C TYR A 264 -9.07 2.21 8.00
N LEU A 265 -8.39 1.07 8.19
CA LEU A 265 -8.27 0.00 7.19
C LEU A 265 -8.62 -1.34 7.86
N LYS A 266 -9.53 -2.11 7.26
CA LYS A 266 -9.87 -3.47 7.69
C LYS A 266 -9.02 -4.48 6.93
N HIS A 267 -8.50 -5.48 7.62
CA HIS A 267 -7.71 -6.57 7.04
C HIS A 267 -8.00 -7.89 7.76
N ALA A 268 -7.42 -8.98 7.28
CA ALA A 268 -7.72 -10.34 7.75
C ALA A 268 -7.53 -10.54 9.27
N LYS A 269 -6.68 -9.75 9.93
CA LYS A 269 -6.40 -9.87 11.38
C LYS A 269 -7.08 -8.79 12.24
N GLY A 270 -7.89 -7.92 11.65
CA GLY A 270 -8.59 -6.87 12.40
C GLY A 270 -8.65 -5.53 11.67
N VAL A 271 -8.64 -4.46 12.45
CA VAL A 271 -8.76 -3.09 11.95
C VAL A 271 -7.58 -2.28 12.47
N VAL A 272 -6.90 -1.57 11.56
CA VAL A 272 -5.90 -0.56 11.91
C VAL A 272 -6.53 0.81 11.78
N TYR A 273 -6.10 1.73 12.63
CA TYR A 273 -6.61 3.07 12.68
C TYR A 273 -5.48 4.09 12.54
N GLY A 274 -5.79 5.20 11.89
CA GLY A 274 -4.94 6.37 11.91
C GLY A 274 -5.03 7.13 13.23
N GLU A 275 -4.22 8.18 13.30
CA GLU A 275 -4.26 9.16 14.38
C GLU A 275 -5.68 9.71 14.59
N VAL A 276 -6.00 10.06 15.83
CA VAL A 276 -7.23 10.79 16.15
C VAL A 276 -7.05 12.24 15.73
N LYS A 277 -7.98 12.77 14.94
CA LYS A 277 -8.16 14.21 14.75
C LYS A 277 -9.49 14.64 15.33
N SER A 278 -9.58 15.88 15.77
CA SER A 278 -10.80 16.46 16.31
C SER A 278 -11.25 17.67 15.50
N MET A 279 -12.55 17.90 15.43
CA MET A 279 -13.16 19.09 14.83
C MET A 279 -14.37 19.54 15.67
N GLN A 280 -14.70 20.81 15.55
CA GLN A 280 -15.89 21.40 16.16
C GLN A 280 -16.53 22.35 15.14
N ASN A 281 -17.86 22.40 15.11
CA ASN A 281 -18.59 23.19 14.12
C ASN A 281 -18.31 24.70 14.31
N PRO A 282 -17.75 25.40 13.31
CA PRO A 282 -17.38 26.81 13.45
C PRO A 282 -18.57 27.75 13.61
N GLU A 283 -19.76 27.42 13.09
CA GLU A 283 -20.97 28.23 13.30
C GLU A 283 -21.38 28.26 14.78
N TYR A 284 -21.13 27.17 15.52
CA TYR A 284 -21.40 27.15 16.96
C TYR A 284 -20.39 27.97 17.77
N ILE A 285 -19.11 27.99 17.36
CA ILE A 285 -18.08 28.83 17.97
C ILE A 285 -18.43 30.32 17.78
N ALA A 286 -18.98 30.69 16.62
CA ALA A 286 -19.48 32.04 16.37
C ALA A 286 -20.74 32.35 17.21
N TYR A 287 -21.67 31.41 17.34
CA TYR A 287 -22.86 31.53 18.20
C TYR A 287 -22.54 31.72 19.69
N GLN A 288 -21.52 31.05 20.23
CA GLN A 288 -21.08 31.24 21.62
C GLN A 288 -20.61 32.68 21.90
N LYS A 289 -20.10 33.39 20.89
CA LYS A 289 -19.67 34.79 21.02
C LYS A 289 -20.84 35.78 21.01
N PHE A 290 -22.05 35.33 20.70
CA PHE A 290 -23.21 36.22 20.75
C PHE A 290 -23.54 36.57 22.21
N PRO A 291 -23.74 37.86 22.51
CA PRO A 291 -24.03 38.32 23.86
C PRO A 291 -25.38 37.81 24.36
N THR A 292 -25.51 37.69 25.68
CA THR A 292 -26.74 37.27 26.35
C THR A 292 -27.23 38.27 27.38
N PHE A 293 -28.54 38.30 27.62
CA PHE A 293 -29.18 39.07 28.69
C PHE A 293 -30.29 38.26 29.38
N GLU A 294 -30.65 38.67 30.60
CA GLU A 294 -31.69 38.03 31.40
C GLU A 294 -32.96 38.88 31.37
N TYR A 295 -34.11 38.24 31.15
CA TYR A 295 -35.42 38.87 31.21
C TYR A 295 -36.49 37.85 31.59
N GLY A 296 -37.42 38.21 32.49
CA GLY A 296 -38.51 37.32 32.90
C GLY A 296 -38.07 35.94 33.45
N GLY A 297 -36.88 35.84 34.05
CA GLY A 297 -36.32 34.58 34.55
C GLY A 297 -35.80 33.64 33.46
N SER A 298 -35.46 34.17 32.28
CA SER A 298 -34.91 33.40 31.17
C SER A 298 -33.72 34.12 30.53
N THR A 299 -32.76 33.33 30.06
CA THR A 299 -31.61 33.82 29.30
C THR A 299 -31.99 33.96 27.82
N TYR A 300 -31.66 35.11 27.25
CA TYR A 300 -31.83 35.39 25.84
C TYR A 300 -30.48 35.64 25.19
N ARG A 301 -30.32 35.18 23.95
CA ARG A 301 -29.14 35.42 23.13
C ARG A 301 -29.48 36.36 21.99
N VAL A 302 -28.57 37.28 21.69
CA VAL A 302 -28.79 38.38 20.74
C VAL A 302 -27.98 38.15 19.47
N TYR A 303 -28.66 38.07 18.34
CA TYR A 303 -28.03 37.99 17.02
C TYR A 303 -27.39 39.34 16.65
N PRO A 304 -26.31 39.37 15.85
CA PRO A 304 -25.75 40.61 15.31
C PRO A 304 -26.81 41.45 14.59
N ASP A 305 -26.57 42.76 14.55
CA ASP A 305 -27.43 43.69 13.81
C ASP A 305 -27.54 43.25 12.33
N MET A 306 -28.76 43.01 11.86
CA MET A 306 -29.06 42.57 10.49
C MET A 306 -29.16 43.73 9.50
N GLY A 307 -28.93 44.96 9.95
CA GLY A 307 -29.14 46.18 9.19
C GLY A 307 -30.57 46.70 9.28
N MET A 308 -30.86 47.73 8.47
CA MET A 308 -32.14 48.42 8.44
C MET A 308 -33.06 47.81 7.39
N MET A 309 -34.32 47.57 7.75
CA MET A 309 -35.34 47.07 6.81
C MET A 309 -36.76 47.43 7.27
N ALA A 310 -37.74 47.28 6.37
CA ALA A 310 -39.14 47.49 6.69
C ALA A 310 -39.65 46.42 7.67
N TRP A 311 -40.70 46.72 8.43
CA TRP A 311 -41.14 45.86 9.53
C TRP A 311 -41.52 44.44 9.07
N ASP A 312 -42.26 44.30 7.95
CA ASP A 312 -42.62 42.99 7.41
C ASP A 312 -41.39 42.19 6.94
N GLN A 313 -40.37 42.90 6.42
CA GLN A 313 -39.09 42.27 6.04
C GLN A 313 -38.33 41.82 7.29
N ALA A 314 -38.34 42.62 8.35
CA ALA A 314 -37.72 42.29 9.64
C ALA A 314 -38.33 41.02 10.24
N MET A 315 -39.65 40.95 10.33
CA MET A 315 -40.36 39.78 10.84
C MET A 315 -40.03 38.51 10.03
N ASN A 316 -40.07 38.61 8.70
CA ASN A 316 -39.73 37.49 7.83
C ASN A 316 -38.25 37.09 7.93
N ALA A 317 -37.34 38.05 8.02
CA ALA A 317 -35.91 37.78 8.14
C ALA A 317 -35.58 37.08 9.47
N CYS A 318 -36.17 37.54 10.59
CA CYS A 318 -36.02 36.89 11.89
C CYS A 318 -36.61 35.47 11.89
N ASN A 319 -37.85 35.30 11.44
CA ASN A 319 -38.55 34.01 11.52
C ASN A 319 -37.98 32.93 10.59
N ASN A 320 -37.28 33.32 9.52
CA ASN A 320 -36.61 32.39 8.61
C ASN A 320 -35.11 32.24 8.91
N LEU A 321 -34.60 32.92 9.93
CA LEU A 321 -33.19 32.86 10.30
C LEU A 321 -32.87 31.47 10.87
N VAL A 322 -32.04 30.72 10.15
CA VAL A 322 -31.41 29.49 10.63
C VAL A 322 -29.93 29.76 10.81
N TYR A 323 -29.46 29.74 12.06
CA TYR A 323 -28.06 30.00 12.38
C TYR A 323 -27.58 29.13 13.54
N ALA A 324 -26.40 28.50 13.38
CA ALA A 324 -25.78 27.63 14.38
C ALA A 324 -26.69 26.48 14.86
N GLY A 325 -27.51 25.94 13.95
CA GLY A 325 -28.44 24.85 14.23
C GLY A 325 -29.76 25.27 14.89
N TYR A 326 -30.03 26.58 15.01
CA TYR A 326 -31.24 27.11 15.62
C TYR A 326 -32.10 27.87 14.62
N SER A 327 -33.40 27.59 14.61
CA SER A 327 -34.41 28.15 13.69
C SER A 327 -35.53 28.88 14.43
N ASP A 328 -35.34 29.16 15.72
CA ASP A 328 -36.28 29.77 16.66
C ASP A 328 -35.84 31.20 17.04
N TRP A 329 -35.17 31.89 16.12
CA TRP A 329 -34.87 33.32 16.23
C TRP A 329 -36.13 34.13 15.92
N TYR A 330 -36.31 35.26 16.60
CA TYR A 330 -37.47 36.12 16.40
C TYR A 330 -37.15 37.59 16.71
N LEU A 331 -38.02 38.48 16.22
CA LEU A 331 -37.94 39.92 16.47
C LEU A 331 -38.45 40.22 17.90
N PRO A 332 -37.67 40.90 18.76
CA PRO A 332 -38.04 41.14 20.15
C PRO A 332 -39.34 41.93 20.29
N SER A 333 -40.16 41.56 21.28
CA SER A 333 -41.27 42.41 21.74
C SER A 333 -40.75 43.72 22.34
N ILE A 334 -41.61 44.71 22.55
CA ILE A 334 -41.16 46.03 23.01
C ILE A 334 -40.59 45.93 24.44
N GLN A 335 -41.10 44.97 25.22
CA GLN A 335 -40.60 44.69 26.56
C GLN A 335 -39.23 43.99 26.53
N GLU A 336 -39.02 43.04 25.61
CA GLU A 336 -37.74 42.39 25.40
C GLU A 336 -36.70 43.37 24.82
N LEU A 337 -37.12 44.27 23.93
CA LEU A 337 -36.27 45.31 23.36
C LEU A 337 -35.84 46.30 24.45
N ASN A 338 -36.75 46.68 25.35
CA ASN A 338 -36.40 47.49 26.52
C ASN A 338 -35.47 46.75 27.49
N ALA A 339 -35.66 45.44 27.67
CA ALA A 339 -34.71 44.64 28.44
C ALA A 339 -33.32 44.58 27.80
N MET A 340 -33.25 44.53 26.46
CA MET A 340 -31.99 44.67 25.72
C MET A 340 -31.36 46.05 25.96
N TYR A 341 -32.14 47.13 25.96
CA TYR A 341 -31.65 48.49 26.25
C TYR A 341 -31.05 48.57 27.66
N LEU A 342 -31.73 48.04 28.67
CA LEU A 342 -31.21 48.00 30.05
C LEU A 342 -29.92 47.18 30.18
N ASN A 343 -29.66 46.26 29.24
CA ASN A 343 -28.43 45.45 29.18
C ASN A 343 -27.48 45.89 28.06
N LYS A 344 -27.67 47.08 27.47
CA LYS A 344 -27.01 47.46 26.21
C LYS A 344 -25.49 47.50 26.28
N ASP A 345 -24.92 47.83 27.44
CA ASP A 345 -23.46 47.87 27.62
C ASP A 345 -22.86 46.45 27.66
N LYS A 346 -23.61 45.48 28.18
CA LYS A 346 -23.23 44.06 28.18
C LYS A 346 -23.37 43.44 26.79
N ILE A 347 -24.44 43.81 26.08
CA ILE A 347 -24.75 43.28 24.76
C ILE A 347 -23.85 43.91 23.68
N GLY A 348 -23.62 45.22 23.75
CA GLY A 348 -22.80 45.97 22.80
C GLY A 348 -23.36 46.00 21.37
N GLY A 349 -22.69 46.71 20.46
CA GLY A 349 -23.00 46.69 19.02
C GLY A 349 -24.36 47.28 18.61
N PHE A 350 -24.95 48.12 19.46
CA PHE A 350 -26.13 48.92 19.08
C PHE A 350 -25.70 50.20 18.39
N ALA A 351 -26.49 50.62 17.40
CA ALA A 351 -26.34 51.92 16.77
C ALA A 351 -26.66 53.07 17.75
N THR A 352 -26.09 54.24 17.47
CA THR A 352 -26.12 55.41 18.35
C THR A 352 -27.12 56.48 17.91
N ASP A 353 -27.86 56.25 16.82
CA ASP A 353 -28.75 57.23 16.18
C ASP A 353 -29.97 56.60 15.49
N ASP A 354 -30.11 55.27 15.58
CA ASP A 354 -31.17 54.51 14.90
C ASP A 354 -32.05 53.76 15.91
N ALA A 355 -33.35 53.74 15.63
CA ALA A 355 -34.30 52.88 16.33
C ALA A 355 -34.15 51.41 15.88
N TYR A 356 -34.47 50.50 16.80
CA TYR A 356 -34.62 49.07 16.52
C TYR A 356 -36.09 48.68 16.50
N TRP A 357 -36.48 47.84 15.53
CA TRP A 357 -37.84 47.34 15.42
C TRP A 357 -38.23 46.42 16.59
N SER A 358 -39.49 46.56 17.02
CA SER A 358 -40.16 45.57 17.86
C SER A 358 -41.20 44.77 17.08
N SER A 359 -41.46 43.52 17.47
CA SER A 359 -42.61 42.74 17.02
C SER A 359 -43.95 43.19 17.63
N THR A 360 -43.95 44.11 18.60
CA THR A 360 -45.18 44.65 19.20
C THR A 360 -45.81 45.69 18.28
N GLU A 361 -46.97 45.37 17.73
CA GLU A 361 -47.75 46.28 16.88
C GLU A 361 -48.47 47.36 17.71
N TYR A 362 -48.59 48.57 17.17
CA TYR A 362 -49.46 49.61 17.72
C TYR A 362 -50.83 49.56 17.04
N ASP A 363 -50.84 49.50 15.71
CA ASP A 363 -52.02 49.29 14.89
C ASP A 363 -51.68 48.61 13.54
N ALA A 364 -52.63 48.62 12.60
CA ALA A 364 -52.47 47.99 11.29
C ALA A 364 -51.31 48.59 10.47
N SER A 365 -50.98 49.86 10.67
CA SER A 365 -49.97 50.62 9.93
C SER A 365 -48.69 50.91 10.71
N GLU A 366 -48.72 50.86 12.04
CA GLU A 366 -47.62 51.28 12.92
C GLU A 366 -47.16 50.18 13.89
N CYS A 367 -45.85 50.14 14.14
CA CYS A 367 -45.22 49.25 15.11
C CYS A 367 -44.32 50.01 16.08
N TRP A 368 -44.12 49.43 17.26
CA TRP A 368 -43.20 49.98 18.24
C TRP A 368 -41.74 49.79 17.83
N GLY A 369 -40.89 50.71 18.26
CA GLY A 369 -39.44 50.62 18.20
C GLY A 369 -38.80 51.36 19.37
N GLN A 370 -37.49 51.17 19.54
CA GLN A 370 -36.73 51.81 20.60
C GLN A 370 -35.35 52.28 20.14
N TYR A 371 -34.99 53.49 20.54
CA TYR A 371 -33.66 54.07 20.37
C TYR A 371 -32.72 53.59 21.48
N PHE A 372 -31.51 53.14 21.12
CA PHE A 372 -30.56 52.56 22.09
C PHE A 372 -29.52 53.56 22.64
N ASP A 373 -29.44 54.74 22.04
CA ASP A 373 -28.68 55.89 22.55
C ASP A 373 -29.46 56.62 23.65
N THR A 374 -30.74 56.93 23.42
CA THR A 374 -31.57 57.67 24.39
C THR A 374 -32.44 56.78 25.27
N GLY A 375 -32.84 55.61 24.78
CA GLY A 375 -33.81 54.73 25.43
C GLY A 375 -35.27 55.02 25.07
N ASP A 376 -35.51 56.04 24.24
CA ASP A 376 -36.86 56.47 23.86
C ASP A 376 -37.59 55.37 23.08
N MET A 377 -38.82 55.09 23.51
CA MET A 377 -39.74 54.17 22.84
C MET A 377 -40.79 54.97 22.08
N GLY A 378 -41.07 54.57 20.83
CA GLY A 378 -42.03 55.25 19.97
C GLY A 378 -42.61 54.31 18.92
N VAL A 379 -43.58 54.81 18.15
CA VAL A 379 -44.18 54.08 17.04
C VAL A 379 -43.70 54.64 15.71
N GLY A 380 -43.54 53.76 14.73
CA GLY A 380 -43.20 54.13 13.36
C GLY A 380 -44.05 53.37 12.35
N LEU A 381 -44.28 53.97 11.19
CA LEU A 381 -44.99 53.31 10.09
C LEU A 381 -44.22 52.06 9.65
N LYS A 382 -44.92 50.95 9.41
CA LYS A 382 -44.32 49.65 9.02
C LYS A 382 -43.51 49.70 7.73
N ASN A 383 -43.74 50.71 6.88
CA ASN A 383 -42.98 50.95 5.66
C ASN A 383 -41.68 51.75 5.86
N TYR A 384 -41.41 52.26 7.07
CA TYR A 384 -40.12 52.86 7.42
C TYR A 384 -39.08 51.78 7.69
N ILE A 385 -37.80 52.15 7.59
CA ILE A 385 -36.69 51.23 7.82
C ILE A 385 -36.07 51.52 9.19
N PHE A 386 -36.12 50.53 10.10
CA PHE A 386 -35.40 50.55 11.37
C PHE A 386 -34.49 49.33 11.45
N ARG A 387 -33.55 49.35 12.39
CA ARG A 387 -32.59 48.27 12.58
C ARG A 387 -33.25 47.04 13.15
N VAL A 388 -32.69 45.88 12.80
CA VAL A 388 -33.23 44.58 13.22
C VAL A 388 -32.19 43.83 14.00
N ARG A 389 -32.56 43.45 15.22
CA ARG A 389 -31.69 42.68 16.10
C ARG A 389 -32.45 41.50 16.70
N PRO A 390 -32.39 40.32 16.06
CA PRO A 390 -33.10 39.14 16.51
C PRO A 390 -32.63 38.68 17.89
N ILE A 391 -33.54 38.08 18.63
CA ILE A 391 -33.23 37.37 19.86
C ILE A 391 -33.76 35.94 19.81
N ARG A 392 -33.23 35.10 20.68
CA ARG A 392 -33.71 33.75 20.92
C ARG A 392 -33.66 33.45 22.42
N LYS A 393 -34.69 32.78 22.93
CA LYS A 393 -34.75 32.29 24.31
C LYS A 393 -34.00 30.96 24.44
N GLU A 394 -33.06 30.87 25.38
CA GLU A 394 -32.39 29.60 25.70
C GLU A 394 -33.35 28.69 26.48
N LYS A 395 -33.33 27.39 26.19
CA LYS A 395 -34.20 26.37 26.79
C LYS A 395 -33.53 25.67 27.96
#